data_AF-A0A971SJN3-F1
#
_entry.id   AF-A0A971SJN3-F1
#
_cell.length_a   1.000
_cell.length_b   1.000
_cell.length_c   1.000
_cell.angle_alpha   90.00
_cell.angle_beta   90.00
_cell.angle_gamma   90.00
#
_symmetry.space_group_name_H-M   'P 1'
#
loop_
_entity.id
_entity.type
_entity.pdbx_description
1 polymer ?
#
loop_
_entity_poly.entity_id
_entity_poly.type
_entity_poly.pdbx_seq_one_letter_code
_entity_poly.pdbx_strand_id
1 'polypeptide(L)'
;MKVIYHCYGRAHSSVVAAHLHLGTLPLAGPVSKEQIMAVPEFDRAEAADFGAPYFVGQDEAGNEVYILGLNGQTPLCVRAMLSLAGQLGLADRILLVNTLTAIGLTTRVGGFISKKLRCPRLGKPLATLGIIRSLPRLRQLVAVVKKELAQKGQSGDA
;
A
#
# COMPACT_ATOMS: atom_id res chain seq x y z
N MET A 1 0.79 -16.01 3.47
CA MET A 1 1.17 -14.84 4.30
C MET A 1 0.08 -13.78 4.28
N LYS A 2 0.07 -12.84 5.24
CA LYS A 2 -0.72 -11.59 5.18
C LYS A 2 0.21 -10.43 4.84
N VAL A 3 0.07 -9.84 3.66
CA VAL A 3 0.88 -8.72 3.18
C VAL A 3 0.05 -7.45 3.29
N ILE A 4 0.44 -6.53 4.16
CA ILE A 4 -0.34 -5.32 4.46
C ILE A 4 0.45 -4.09 3.99
N TYR A 5 0.06 -3.55 2.85
CA TYR A 5 0.59 -2.28 2.36
C TYR A 5 -0.07 -1.13 3.12
N HIS A 6 0.73 -0.35 3.85
CA HIS A 6 0.21 0.79 4.61
C HIS A 6 0.72 2.13 4.09
N CYS A 7 -0.12 3.16 4.28
CA CYS A 7 0.23 4.55 4.06
C CYS A 7 -0.51 5.45 5.07
N TYR A 8 -0.50 6.77 4.84
CA TYR A 8 -1.23 7.70 5.70
C TYR A 8 -2.75 7.46 5.65
N GLY A 9 -3.34 7.41 4.45
CA GLY A 9 -4.79 7.51 4.29
C GLY A 9 -5.49 6.30 3.68
N ARG A 10 -4.81 5.18 3.45
CA ARG A 10 -5.34 4.00 2.71
C ARG A 10 -5.86 4.29 1.29
N ALA A 11 -5.54 5.44 0.70
CA ALA A 11 -6.25 5.94 -0.48
C ALA A 11 -5.44 5.87 -1.80
N HIS A 12 -4.10 5.90 -1.73
CA HIS A 12 -3.27 6.12 -2.94
C HIS A 12 -2.11 5.13 -3.05
N SER A 13 -1.01 5.35 -2.33
CA SER A 13 0.22 4.57 -2.54
C SER A 13 0.08 3.12 -2.08
N SER A 14 -0.62 2.87 -0.97
CA SER A 14 -0.93 1.51 -0.52
C SER A 14 -1.85 0.76 -1.48
N VAL A 15 -2.88 1.44 -1.99
CA VAL A 15 -3.80 0.90 -3.00
C VAL A 15 -3.03 0.47 -4.24
N VAL A 16 -2.26 1.38 -4.83
CA VAL A 16 -1.53 1.10 -6.07
C VAL A 16 -0.47 0.00 -5.86
N ALA A 17 0.21 -0.01 -4.71
CA ALA A 17 1.16 -1.10 -4.39
C ALA A 17 0.46 -2.47 -4.29
N ALA A 18 -0.71 -2.54 -3.67
CA ALA A 18 -1.49 -3.78 -3.61
C ALA A 18 -1.93 -4.25 -5.01
N HIS A 19 -2.40 -3.35 -5.87
CA HIS A 19 -2.80 -3.69 -7.23
C HIS A 19 -1.62 -4.11 -8.13
N LEU A 20 -0.44 -3.52 -7.92
CA LEU A 20 0.81 -3.97 -8.55
C LEU A 20 1.22 -5.36 -8.06
N HIS A 21 1.06 -5.63 -6.77
CA HIS A 21 1.37 -6.92 -6.16
C HIS A 21 0.50 -8.04 -6.75
N LEU A 22 -0.81 -7.77 -6.82
CA LEU A 22 -1.85 -8.66 -7.35
C LEU A 22 -1.85 -8.77 -8.88
N GLY A 23 -1.00 -8.03 -9.59
CA GLY A 23 -0.91 -8.06 -11.06
C GLY A 23 -2.04 -7.35 -11.81
N THR A 24 -3.06 -6.84 -11.11
CA THR A 24 -4.14 -6.02 -11.72
C THR A 24 -3.65 -4.68 -12.28
N LEU A 25 -2.52 -4.17 -11.77
CA LEU A 25 -1.69 -3.17 -12.43
C LEU A 25 -0.34 -3.78 -12.81
N PRO A 26 0.21 -3.46 -13.99
CA PRO A 26 1.42 -4.13 -14.46
C PRO A 26 2.68 -3.61 -13.75
N LEU A 27 3.56 -4.54 -13.36
CA LEU A 27 4.87 -4.25 -12.77
C LEU A 27 5.89 -3.68 -13.78
N ALA A 28 5.63 -3.80 -15.08
CA ALA A 28 6.45 -3.24 -16.15
C ALA A 28 5.56 -2.58 -17.22
N GLY A 29 6.13 -1.72 -18.05
CA GLY A 29 5.39 -1.04 -19.12
C GLY A 29 4.56 0.17 -18.67
N PRO A 30 3.76 0.74 -19.58
CA PRO A 30 2.97 1.94 -19.31
C PRO A 30 1.77 1.65 -18.40
N VAL A 31 1.42 2.64 -17.56
CA VAL A 31 0.15 2.69 -16.81
C VAL A 31 -0.44 4.07 -17.02
N SER A 32 -1.67 4.12 -17.50
CA SER A 32 -2.37 5.37 -17.76
C SER A 32 -3.00 5.95 -16.48
N LYS A 33 -3.36 7.23 -16.51
CA LYS A 33 -4.07 7.87 -15.39
C LYS A 33 -5.44 7.24 -15.18
N GLU A 34 -6.11 6.89 -16.27
CA GLU A 34 -7.43 6.28 -16.31
C GLU A 34 -7.40 4.90 -15.64
N GLN A 35 -6.36 4.12 -15.92
CA GLN A 35 -6.17 2.82 -15.25
C GLN A 35 -6.03 2.97 -13.73
N ILE A 36 -5.26 3.95 -13.24
CA ILE A 36 -5.16 4.22 -11.79
C ILE A 36 -6.49 4.71 -11.23
N MET A 37 -7.18 5.61 -11.92
CA MET A 37 -8.45 6.17 -11.45
C MET A 37 -9.60 5.17 -11.42
N ALA A 38 -9.51 4.11 -12.24
CA ALA A 38 -10.45 3.00 -12.32
C ALA A 38 -10.24 1.94 -11.24
N VAL A 39 -9.11 1.98 -10.52
CA VAL A 39 -8.90 1.10 -9.35
C VAL A 39 -9.99 1.36 -8.31
N PRO A 40 -10.76 0.34 -7.88
CA PRO A 40 -11.95 0.52 -7.04
C PRO A 40 -11.70 1.29 -5.74
N GLU A 41 -10.61 0.99 -5.06
CA GLU A 41 -10.23 1.56 -3.76
C GLU A 41 -9.57 2.93 -3.88
N PHE A 42 -9.19 3.35 -5.09
CA PHE A 42 -8.37 4.54 -5.28
C PHE A 42 -9.14 5.82 -4.96
N ASP A 43 -8.59 6.59 -4.02
CA ASP A 43 -9.16 7.85 -3.51
C ASP A 43 -10.55 7.68 -2.87
N ARG A 44 -10.86 6.49 -2.33
CA ARG A 44 -12.16 6.18 -1.70
C ARG A 44 -12.15 6.12 -0.17
N ALA A 45 -11.00 5.94 0.47
CA ALA A 45 -10.93 5.75 1.91
C ALA A 45 -11.28 7.03 2.69
N GLU A 46 -12.06 6.86 3.75
CA GLU A 46 -12.49 7.91 4.67
C GLU A 46 -11.74 7.82 6.02
N ALA A 47 -11.91 8.83 6.86
CA ALA A 47 -11.25 8.87 8.18
C ALA A 47 -11.70 7.73 9.10
N ALA A 48 -12.95 7.26 8.95
CA ALA A 48 -13.49 6.12 9.70
C ALA A 48 -12.77 4.80 9.39
N ASP A 49 -12.06 4.72 8.26
CA ASP A 49 -11.34 3.51 7.86
C ASP A 49 -9.93 3.40 8.44
N PHE A 50 -9.46 4.41 9.18
CA PHE A 50 -8.11 4.39 9.73
C PHE A 50 -7.97 3.30 10.79
N GLY A 51 -6.83 2.60 10.75
CA GLY A 51 -6.54 1.48 11.66
C GLY A 51 -7.19 0.16 11.28
N ALA A 52 -8.08 0.11 10.29
CA ALA A 52 -8.72 -1.11 9.81
C ALA A 52 -8.05 -1.62 8.52
N PRO A 53 -7.39 -2.80 8.53
CA PRO A 53 -6.93 -3.44 7.31
C PRO A 53 -8.10 -3.82 6.40
N TYR A 54 -7.97 -3.53 5.11
CA TYR A 54 -8.96 -3.90 4.10
C TYR A 54 -8.37 -4.92 3.14
N PHE A 55 -9.06 -6.05 2.99
CA PHE A 55 -8.64 -7.12 2.09
C PHE A 55 -8.88 -6.73 0.64
N VAL A 56 -7.85 -6.82 -0.20
CA VAL A 56 -7.93 -6.49 -1.63
C VAL A 56 -8.02 -7.77 -2.48
N GLY A 57 -7.27 -8.81 -2.11
CA GLY A 57 -7.26 -10.05 -2.86
C GLY A 57 -6.13 -10.99 -2.44
N GLN A 58 -5.94 -12.05 -3.22
CA GLN A 58 -4.88 -13.05 -3.00
C GLN A 58 -3.93 -13.06 -4.21
N ASP A 59 -2.62 -13.13 -3.96
CA ASP A 59 -1.62 -13.25 -5.01
C ASP A 59 -1.51 -14.68 -5.57
N GLU A 60 -0.69 -14.87 -6.59
CA GLU A 60 -0.50 -16.17 -7.26
C GLU A 60 0.10 -17.26 -6.34
N ALA A 61 0.72 -16.88 -5.22
CA ALA A 61 1.32 -17.78 -4.24
C ALA A 61 0.41 -17.99 -3.01
N GLY A 62 -0.84 -17.53 -3.06
CA GLY A 62 -1.81 -17.70 -1.98
C GLY A 62 -1.65 -16.71 -0.83
N ASN A 63 -0.83 -15.66 -0.97
CA ASN A 63 -0.70 -14.61 0.04
C ASN A 63 -1.89 -13.65 -0.03
N GLU A 64 -2.48 -13.37 1.13
CA GLU A 64 -3.55 -12.40 1.25
C GLU A 64 -2.97 -10.98 1.28
N VAL A 65 -3.47 -10.10 0.42
CA VAL A 65 -3.00 -8.72 0.27
C VAL A 65 -4.03 -7.76 0.83
N TYR A 66 -3.57 -6.88 1.72
CA TYR A 66 -4.37 -5.88 2.41
C TYR A 66 -3.81 -4.48 2.21
N ILE A 67 -4.68 -3.48 2.38
CA ILE A 67 -4.31 -2.06 2.46
C ILE A 67 -4.69 -1.47 3.81
N LEU A 68 -3.88 -0.55 4.33
CA LEU A 68 -4.09 0.07 5.64
C LEU A 68 -3.75 1.57 5.66
N GLY A 69 -4.58 2.36 6.33
CA GLY A 69 -4.33 3.77 6.62
C GLY A 69 -4.03 3.95 8.10
N LEU A 70 -2.87 4.50 8.43
CA LEU A 70 -2.42 4.65 9.82
C LEU A 70 -2.40 6.11 10.31
N ASN A 71 -2.84 7.04 9.47
CA ASN A 71 -2.72 8.47 9.74
C ASN A 71 -1.25 8.83 10.08
N GLY A 72 -1.01 9.88 10.86
CA GLY A 72 0.30 10.26 11.39
C GLY A 72 0.86 9.30 12.45
N GLN A 73 0.17 8.20 12.78
CA GLN A 73 0.48 7.31 13.92
C GLN A 73 1.25 6.05 13.53
N THR A 74 1.90 6.06 12.35
CA THR A 74 2.56 4.89 11.77
C THR A 74 3.51 4.17 12.75
N PRO A 75 4.46 4.83 13.44
CA PRO A 75 5.42 4.13 14.31
C PRO A 75 4.74 3.37 15.46
N LEU A 76 3.75 4.00 16.10
CA LEU A 76 3.03 3.40 17.22
C LEU A 76 2.17 2.22 16.77
N CYS A 77 1.40 2.39 15.69
CA CYS A 77 0.53 1.33 15.17
C CYS A 77 1.32 0.12 14.66
N VAL A 78 2.40 0.34 13.91
CA VAL A 78 3.28 -0.75 13.44
C VAL A 78 3.86 -1.52 14.61
N ARG A 79 4.40 -0.83 15.62
CA ARG A 79 4.94 -1.47 16.82
C ARG A 79 3.89 -2.29 17.55
N ALA A 80 2.68 -1.73 17.73
CA ALA A 80 1.60 -2.42 18.42
C ALA A 80 1.17 -3.70 17.67
N MET A 81 0.98 -3.63 16.36
CA MET A 81 0.59 -4.78 15.54
C MET A 81 1.65 -5.88 15.56
N LEU A 82 2.93 -5.53 15.36
CA LEU A 82 4.01 -6.52 15.36
C LEU A 82 4.24 -7.13 16.75
N SER A 83 4.15 -6.31 17.81
CA SER A 83 4.28 -6.79 19.19
C SER A 83 3.17 -7.78 19.53
N LEU A 84 1.91 -7.45 19.22
CA LEU A 84 0.78 -8.35 19.42
C LEU A 84 0.92 -9.63 18.58
N ALA A 85 1.29 -9.51 17.31
CA ALA A 85 1.53 -10.66 16.44
C ALA A 85 2.62 -11.59 17.01
N GLY A 86 3.70 -11.02 17.57
CA GLY A 86 4.73 -11.77 18.27
C GLY A 86 4.21 -12.53 19.48
N GLN A 87 3.41 -11.89 20.34
CA GLN A 87 2.80 -12.55 21.50
C GLN A 87 1.83 -13.67 21.11
N LEU A 88 1.19 -13.57 19.94
CA LEU A 88 0.29 -14.59 19.41
C LEU A 88 0.99 -15.68 18.58
N GLY A 89 2.32 -15.63 18.41
CA GLY A 89 3.04 -16.56 17.54
C GLY A 89 2.74 -16.39 16.05
N LEU A 90 2.27 -15.20 15.64
CA LEU A 90 1.85 -14.86 14.28
C LEU A 90 2.81 -13.90 13.57
N ALA A 91 3.93 -13.53 14.20
CA ALA A 91 4.89 -12.56 13.65
C ALA A 91 5.36 -12.95 12.23
N ASP A 92 5.69 -14.22 12.02
CA ASP A 92 6.15 -14.72 10.72
C ASP A 92 5.05 -14.87 9.68
N ARG A 93 3.79 -14.59 10.01
CA ARG A 93 2.65 -14.66 9.10
C ARG A 93 2.20 -13.30 8.58
N ILE A 94 2.77 -12.21 9.10
CA ILE A 94 2.37 -10.83 8.78
C ILE A 94 3.58 -10.05 8.25
N LEU A 95 3.42 -9.43 7.08
CA LEU A 95 4.39 -8.52 6.50
C LEU A 95 3.76 -7.12 6.36
N LEU A 96 4.25 -6.16 7.15
CA LEU A 96 3.81 -4.76 7.08
C LEU A 96 4.74 -3.99 6.14
N VAL A 97 4.18 -3.40 5.08
CA VAL A 97 4.95 -2.71 4.04
C VAL A 97 4.61 -1.22 4.01
N ASN A 98 5.58 -0.39 4.36
CA ASN A 98 5.43 1.07 4.30
C ASN A 98 5.60 1.58 2.87
N THR A 99 4.51 2.04 2.25
CA THR A 99 4.56 2.63 0.90
C THR A 99 4.98 4.09 0.88
N LEU A 100 5.01 4.77 2.04
CA LEU A 100 5.44 6.18 2.12
C LEU A 100 6.95 6.35 1.93
N THR A 101 7.75 5.29 1.99
CA THR A 101 9.19 5.31 1.68
C THR A 101 9.44 5.43 0.17
N ALA A 102 8.50 4.96 -0.65
CA ALA A 102 8.56 5.01 -2.10
C ALA A 102 8.08 6.36 -2.70
N ILE A 103 7.52 7.26 -1.88
CA ILE A 103 7.12 8.61 -2.31
C ILE A 103 8.08 9.65 -1.70
N GLY A 104 8.55 10.60 -2.52
CA GLY A 104 9.54 11.58 -2.09
C GLY A 104 8.94 12.59 -1.10
N LEU A 105 9.78 13.28 -0.32
CA LEU A 105 9.37 14.35 0.60
C LEU A 105 8.47 15.41 -0.08
N THR A 106 8.74 15.74 -1.34
CA THR A 106 7.92 16.66 -2.16
C THR A 106 6.50 16.14 -2.44
N THR A 107 6.32 14.82 -2.56
CA THR A 107 5.00 14.18 -2.71
C THR A 107 4.24 14.12 -1.39
N ARG A 108 4.94 13.98 -0.24
CA ARG A 108 4.32 14.03 1.10
C ARG A 108 3.68 15.39 1.38
N VAL A 109 4.36 16.49 1.01
CA VAL A 109 3.84 17.86 1.18
C VAL A 109 2.73 18.17 0.18
N GLY A 110 2.89 17.81 -1.09
CA GLY A 110 1.85 18.04 -2.12
C GLY A 110 0.55 17.28 -1.87
N GLY A 111 0.62 16.03 -1.39
CA GLY A 111 -0.56 15.23 -1.02
C GLY A 111 -1.27 15.75 0.23
N PHE A 112 -0.52 16.32 1.18
CA PHE A 112 -1.07 16.94 2.39
C PHE A 112 -1.82 18.26 2.09
N ILE A 113 -1.31 19.06 1.14
CA ILE A 113 -1.98 20.30 0.69
C ILE A 113 -3.30 19.97 -0.04
N SER A 114 -3.32 18.92 -0.87
CA SER A 114 -4.52 18.51 -1.62
C SER A 114 -5.69 18.11 -0.70
N LYS A 115 -5.43 17.45 0.44
CA LYS A 115 -6.48 17.05 1.40
C LYS A 115 -7.05 18.22 2.21
N LYS A 116 -6.35 19.36 2.32
CA LYS A 116 -6.81 20.50 3.14
C LYS A 116 -7.76 21.44 2.40
N LEU A 117 -7.87 21.34 1.07
CA LEU A 117 -8.67 22.25 0.23
C LEU A 117 -10.10 21.76 -0.08
N ARG A 118 -10.53 20.60 0.44
CA ARG A 118 -11.91 20.07 0.29
C ARG A 118 -12.50 20.19 -1.13
N CYS A 119 -11.67 19.99 -2.18
CA CYS A 119 -12.10 20.06 -3.57
C CYS A 119 -11.85 18.71 -4.28
N PRO A 120 -12.78 17.75 -4.19
CA PRO A 120 -12.62 16.40 -4.74
C PRO A 120 -12.31 16.39 -6.25
N ARG A 121 -12.85 17.36 -7.00
CA ARG A 121 -12.68 17.48 -8.46
C ARG A 121 -11.24 17.77 -8.89
N LEU A 122 -10.45 18.43 -8.05
CA LEU A 122 -9.02 18.70 -8.32
C LEU A 122 -8.10 17.72 -7.58
N GLY A 123 -8.55 17.14 -6.46
CA GLY A 123 -7.76 16.23 -5.65
C GLY A 123 -7.39 14.93 -6.38
N LYS A 124 -8.37 14.25 -6.98
CA LYS A 124 -8.17 12.95 -7.63
C LYS A 124 -7.20 13.01 -8.83
N PRO A 125 -7.28 13.99 -9.75
CA PRO A 125 -6.28 14.14 -10.82
C PRO A 125 -4.86 14.40 -10.32
N LEU A 126 -4.69 15.25 -9.30
CA LEU A 126 -3.39 15.54 -8.71
C LEU A 126 -2.80 14.32 -8.00
N ALA A 127 -3.60 13.59 -7.23
CA ALA A 127 -3.19 12.35 -6.57
C ALA A 127 -2.74 11.30 -7.60
N THR A 128 -3.51 11.13 -8.68
CA THR A 128 -3.18 10.23 -9.78
C THR A 128 -1.84 10.59 -10.42
N LEU A 129 -1.60 11.87 -10.69
CA LEU A 129 -0.33 12.34 -11.24
C LEU A 129 0.84 12.10 -10.27
N GLY A 130 0.60 12.27 -8.96
CA GLY A 130 1.57 11.92 -7.92
C GLY A 130 1.93 10.44 -7.94
N ILE A 131 0.95 9.56 -8.08
CA ILE A 131 1.16 8.12 -8.21
C ILE A 131 1.95 7.78 -9.47
N ILE A 132 1.57 8.31 -10.64
CA ILE A 132 2.29 8.06 -11.90
C ILE A 132 3.77 8.39 -11.73
N ARG A 133 4.11 9.53 -11.11
CA ARG A 133 5.50 9.94 -10.84
C ARG A 133 6.22 9.02 -9.84
N SER A 134 5.48 8.39 -8.94
CA SER A 134 6.02 7.46 -7.95
C SER A 134 6.00 6.00 -8.40
N LEU A 135 5.39 5.69 -9.54
CA LEU A 135 5.17 4.32 -10.02
C LEU A 135 6.46 3.49 -10.13
N PRO A 136 7.59 4.02 -10.64
CA PRO A 136 8.84 3.24 -10.67
C PRO A 136 9.29 2.77 -9.28
N ARG A 137 9.17 3.63 -8.27
CA ARG A 137 9.55 3.31 -6.88
C ARG A 137 8.57 2.35 -6.22
N LEU A 138 7.27 2.49 -6.52
CA LEU A 138 6.26 1.54 -6.05
C LEU A 138 6.48 0.15 -6.65
N ARG A 139 6.82 0.06 -7.94
CA ARG A 139 7.20 -1.20 -8.60
C ARG A 139 8.42 -1.84 -7.95
N GLN A 140 9.46 -1.06 -7.69
CA GLN A 140 10.65 -1.55 -7.00
C GLN A 140 10.32 -2.08 -5.60
N LEU A 141 9.53 -1.35 -4.82
CA LEU A 141 9.07 -1.78 -3.49
C LEU A 141 8.33 -3.12 -3.58
N VAL A 142 7.36 -3.24 -4.50
CA VAL A 142 6.58 -4.47 -4.67
C VAL A 142 7.47 -5.63 -5.13
N ALA A 143 8.42 -5.40 -6.05
CA ALA A 143 9.36 -6.42 -6.48
C ALA A 143 10.23 -6.97 -5.34
N VAL A 144 10.71 -6.08 -4.45
CA VAL A 144 11.45 -6.48 -3.23
C VAL A 144 10.56 -7.34 -2.32
N VAL A 145 9.32 -6.91 -2.08
CA VAL A 145 8.37 -7.65 -1.25
C VAL A 145 8.08 -9.05 -1.82
N LYS A 146 7.81 -9.17 -3.12
CA LYS A 146 7.57 -10.48 -3.76
C LYS A 146 8.80 -11.39 -3.66
N LYS A 147 10.01 -10.83 -3.78
CA LYS A 147 11.26 -11.59 -3.59
C LYS A 147 11.42 -12.09 -2.14
N GLU A 148 11.12 -11.26 -1.15
CA GLU A 148 11.16 -11.64 0.27
C GLU A 148 10.17 -12.77 0.57
N LEU A 149 8.95 -12.69 0.03
CA LEU A 149 7.92 -13.71 0.20
C LEU A 149 8.33 -15.05 -0.43
N ALA A 150 8.94 -15.03 -1.61
CA ALA A 150 9.45 -16.23 -2.26
C ALA A 150 10.54 -16.93 -1.43
N GLN A 151 11.42 -16.16 -0.77
CA GLN A 151 12.46 -16.71 0.12
C GLN A 151 11.86 -17.32 1.40
N LYS A 152 10.86 -16.66 2.00
CA LYS A 152 10.14 -17.19 3.17
C LYS A 152 9.37 -18.46 2.86
N GLY A 153 8.75 -18.57 1.68
CA GLY A 153 8.06 -19.79 1.25
C GLY A 153 8.98 -21.01 1.15
N GLN A 154 10.23 -20.81 0.71
CA GLN A 154 11.22 -21.90 0.59
C GLN A 154 11.78 -22.37 1.94
N SER A 155 11.67 -21.55 3.00
CA SER A 155 12.24 -21.83 4.33
C SER A 155 11.26 -22.57 5.26
N GLY A 156 9.99 -22.71 4.87
CA GLY A 156 8.94 -23.37 5.66
C GLY A 156 8.64 -24.81 5.26
N ASP A 157 9.24 -25.29 4.16
CA ASP A 157 9.11 -26.66 3.63
C ASP A 157 10.34 -27.55 3.96
N ALA A 158 11.24 -27.08 4.84
CA ALA A 158 12.42 -27.80 5.35
C ALA A 158 12.31 -28.00 6.86
#